data_AF-A0A2V2MX66-F1
#
_entry.id   AF-A0A2V2MX66-F1
#
_cell.length_a   1.000
_cell.length_b   1.000
_cell.length_c   1.000
_cell.angle_alpha   90.00
_cell.angle_beta   90.00
_cell.angle_gamma   90.00
#
_symmetry.space_group_name_H-M   'P 1'
#
loop_
_entity.id
_entity.type
_entity.pdbx_description
1 polymer ?
#
loop_
_entity_poly.entity_id
_entity_poly.type
_entity_poly.pdbx_seq_one_letter_code
_entity_poly.pdbx_strand_id
1 'polypeptide(L)'
;MTSAEIEPNSNMRVIFNISPYAMLIITNGVFIDANKAALNIFNAKKPEDIIGKPPAILSPPVQPNGRSSDESAGEIIKRALSGSHEIFEWEHQTLDGKSFFARVNLKLFEYLGNPSLMVAFEDITSQKVKEAELQASQKNLQIIFDNTPYAMLVITDGVFVEANAAAVHLFGAKTKDFFNGKPPAILSPQFQKDGIPSEKLAPEKIKQAMSGDVVSFDWIHQKFDGTIIDCHVTLAGIQYNGKPSLMTVIEDLTHQKKALSDIINVIQIAKGGNLTARTNEKEYAGDFFEICSGINQMLDIFTNPLRLFQTKITSITSNAEEVNASVEQVSGGTGLLADNSNLLSKNAEDGEEGVKQILSAMEDLSVTVSNLAVSSQNIAQMSTSAEEMGIAGIHLVQNTEKAMAEITKSSEHVDSIVLDIKNQMDQIGKIVNLISDIANQTNLLALNAAIEAARAGEAGRGFAVVASEVKSLAQESRQSAENISDMIRNLQDKSHKAAEAVSYSTENVVKGNQTLSETIKVFNSNVESIKNISQKVTDMASISEEQAASVEEITANVNEVAKILSGTLRQSLDSSAATEEISSSLSQISQAMHSVTRDVEEISSEMIQFKF
;
A
#
# COMPACT_ATOMS: atom_id res chain seq x y z
N MET A 1 107.79 -1.51 104.50
CA MET A 1 108.67 -0.32 104.62
C MET A 1 109.20 0.00 103.23
N THR A 2 108.86 1.20 102.71
CA THR A 2 109.67 2.12 101.84
C THR A 2 110.48 1.52 100.68
N SER A 3 110.54 2.05 99.44
CA SER A 3 110.11 3.30 98.80
C SER A 3 110.76 3.35 97.40
N ALA A 4 110.22 4.21 96.51
CA ALA A 4 110.85 4.87 95.35
C ALA A 4 110.38 4.44 93.94
N GLU A 5 109.52 5.31 93.39
CA GLU A 5 109.14 5.53 92.00
C GLU A 5 110.35 5.96 91.13
N ILE A 6 110.31 5.60 89.85
CA ILE A 6 111.10 6.23 88.78
C ILE A 6 110.10 6.64 87.69
N GLU A 7 109.81 7.94 87.58
CA GLU A 7 109.11 8.56 86.44
C GLU A 7 110.05 8.68 85.22
N PRO A 8 109.59 8.38 83.99
CA PRO A 8 110.24 8.85 82.77
C PRO A 8 109.66 10.21 82.31
N ASN A 9 110.51 11.24 82.24
CA ASN A 9 110.42 12.53 81.52
C ASN A 9 109.03 12.99 80.98
N SER A 10 108.38 13.90 81.72
CA SER A 10 107.05 14.46 81.40
C SER A 10 106.92 15.21 80.05
N ASN A 11 108.01 15.77 79.49
CA ASN A 11 107.93 16.60 78.28
C ASN A 11 107.63 15.85 76.97
N MET A 12 108.15 14.62 76.76
CA MET A 12 107.87 13.87 75.51
C MET A 12 106.40 13.42 75.43
N ARG A 13 105.79 13.12 76.59
CA ARG A 13 104.39 12.69 76.65
C ARG A 13 103.41 13.80 76.31
N VAL A 14 103.77 15.06 76.57
CA VAL A 14 103.00 16.23 76.15
C VAL A 14 103.01 16.35 74.62
N ILE A 15 104.18 16.27 73.97
CA ILE A 15 104.31 16.37 72.50
C ILE A 15 103.50 15.29 71.78
N PHE A 16 103.58 14.04 72.25
CA PHE A 16 102.81 12.94 71.69
C PHE A 16 101.30 13.21 71.75
N ASN A 17 100.80 13.72 72.89
CA ASN A 17 99.38 14.00 73.10
C ASN A 17 98.84 15.26 72.42
N ILE A 18 99.66 16.30 72.20
CA ILE A 18 99.22 17.53 71.52
C ILE A 18 99.35 17.45 69.99
N SER A 19 100.02 16.43 69.45
CA SER A 19 100.17 16.28 68.00
C SER A 19 98.80 16.19 67.32
N PRO A 20 98.57 16.96 66.24
CA PRO A 20 97.34 16.87 65.46
C PRO A 20 97.26 15.57 64.66
N TYR A 21 98.39 14.87 64.49
CA TYR A 21 98.45 13.59 63.80
C TYR A 21 98.09 12.47 64.75
N ALA A 22 97.19 11.59 64.31
CA ALA A 22 96.87 10.36 65.02
C ALA A 22 98.12 9.50 65.09
N MET A 23 98.60 9.22 66.30
CA MET A 23 99.79 8.41 66.54
C MET A 23 99.54 7.29 67.55
N LEU A 24 100.02 6.10 67.20
CA LEU A 24 100.02 4.89 68.03
C LEU A 24 101.45 4.37 68.20
N ILE A 25 101.74 3.74 69.32
CA ILE A 25 103.03 3.06 69.55
C ILE A 25 102.76 1.56 69.66
N ILE A 26 103.47 0.75 68.87
CA ILE A 26 103.40 -0.71 68.88
C ILE A 26 104.68 -1.26 69.49
N THR A 27 104.55 -2.14 70.49
CA THR A 27 105.66 -2.91 71.06
C THR A 27 105.22 -4.36 71.20
N ASN A 28 106.09 -5.30 70.83
CA ASN A 28 105.78 -6.74 70.87
C ASN A 28 104.46 -7.12 70.16
N GLY A 29 104.15 -6.44 69.04
CA GLY A 29 103.00 -6.75 68.18
C GLY A 29 101.65 -6.21 68.65
N VAL A 30 101.60 -5.47 69.75
CA VAL A 30 100.38 -4.83 70.25
C VAL A 30 100.58 -3.33 70.46
N PHE A 31 99.50 -2.56 70.38
CA PHE A 31 99.56 -1.15 70.74
C PHE A 31 99.80 -1.00 72.24
N ILE A 32 100.76 -0.17 72.63
CA ILE A 32 101.08 0.08 74.04
C ILE A 32 100.81 1.52 74.46
N ASP A 33 100.71 2.45 73.51
CA ASP A 33 100.39 3.84 73.77
C ASP A 33 99.65 4.45 72.59
N ALA A 34 98.81 5.45 72.87
CA ALA A 34 97.96 6.10 71.89
C ALA A 34 97.76 7.57 72.26
N ASN A 35 97.92 8.46 71.28
CA ASN A 35 97.64 9.86 71.52
C ASN A 35 96.15 10.18 71.32
N LYS A 36 95.73 11.36 71.80
CA LYS A 36 94.33 11.79 71.72
C LYS A 36 93.79 11.83 70.28
N ALA A 37 94.63 12.20 69.30
CA ALA A 37 94.24 12.20 67.89
C ALA A 37 93.99 10.78 67.34
N ALA A 38 94.76 9.77 67.77
CA ALA A 38 94.53 8.37 67.40
C ALA A 38 93.24 7.82 68.00
N LEU A 39 92.92 8.17 69.26
CA LEU A 39 91.64 7.79 69.85
C LEU A 39 90.47 8.42 69.07
N ASN A 40 90.61 9.68 68.64
CA ASN A 40 89.58 10.36 67.87
C ASN A 40 89.36 9.75 66.48
N ILE A 41 90.43 9.50 65.70
CA ILE A 41 90.29 8.99 64.32
C ILE A 41 89.70 7.58 64.29
N PHE A 42 90.02 6.74 65.27
CA PHE A 42 89.51 5.37 65.38
C PHE A 42 88.24 5.26 66.24
N ASN A 43 87.72 6.38 66.75
CA ASN A 43 86.54 6.47 67.60
C ASN A 43 86.63 5.59 68.88
N ALA A 44 87.82 5.53 69.49
CA ALA A 44 88.03 4.87 70.78
C ALA A 44 87.56 5.75 71.93
N LYS A 45 86.70 5.20 72.80
CA LYS A 45 86.15 5.95 73.94
C LYS A 45 87.15 6.04 75.07
N LYS A 46 88.00 5.03 75.22
CA LYS A 46 89.07 4.97 76.22
C LYS A 46 90.35 4.41 75.60
N PRO A 47 91.53 4.76 76.12
CA PRO A 47 92.80 4.23 75.62
C PRO A 47 92.86 2.70 75.60
N GLU A 48 92.23 2.05 76.59
CA GLU A 48 92.18 0.58 76.71
C GLU A 48 91.44 -0.13 75.57
N ASP A 49 90.66 0.60 74.77
CA ASP A 49 89.96 0.03 73.60
C ASP A 49 90.94 -0.33 72.47
N ILE A 50 92.10 0.34 72.42
CA ILE A 50 93.16 0.12 71.43
C ILE A 50 94.42 -0.49 72.09
N ILE A 51 94.80 0.00 73.27
CA ILE A 51 95.99 -0.47 73.98
C ILE A 51 95.83 -1.95 74.37
N GLY A 52 96.86 -2.74 74.09
CA GLY A 52 96.90 -4.19 74.26
C GLY A 52 96.32 -4.99 73.09
N LYS A 53 95.78 -4.34 72.06
CA LYS A 53 95.24 -4.99 70.86
C LYS A 53 96.25 -4.99 69.70
N PRO A 54 96.19 -5.99 68.80
CA PRO A 54 97.02 -6.01 67.60
C PRO A 54 96.52 -4.98 66.57
N PRO A 55 97.39 -4.47 65.68
CA PRO A 55 97.03 -3.52 64.62
C PRO A 55 95.86 -3.92 63.73
N ALA A 56 95.63 -5.21 63.53
CA ALA A 56 94.54 -5.73 62.72
C ALA A 56 93.15 -5.28 63.19
N ILE A 57 92.96 -4.94 64.47
CA ILE A 57 91.65 -4.47 64.98
C ILE A 57 91.21 -3.14 64.34
N LEU A 58 92.15 -2.36 63.81
CA LEU A 58 91.88 -1.04 63.21
C LEU A 58 91.76 -1.13 61.68
N SER A 59 91.54 -2.31 61.12
CA SER A 59 91.41 -2.56 59.68
C SER A 59 90.24 -3.49 59.40
N PRO A 60 89.56 -3.37 58.23
CA PRO A 60 88.59 -4.36 57.80
C PRO A 60 89.30 -5.70 57.54
N PRO A 61 88.59 -6.86 57.50
CA PRO A 61 89.22 -8.16 57.32
C PRO A 61 90.04 -8.30 56.02
N VAL A 62 89.64 -7.59 54.96
CA VAL A 62 90.24 -7.65 53.62
C VAL A 62 90.41 -6.23 53.08
N GLN A 63 91.55 -5.94 52.46
CA GLN A 63 91.82 -4.66 51.79
C GLN A 63 91.18 -4.63 50.38
N PRO A 64 90.98 -3.46 49.74
CA PRO A 64 90.37 -3.35 48.41
C PRO A 64 91.02 -4.16 47.29
N ASN A 65 92.28 -4.55 47.46
CA ASN A 65 93.01 -5.43 46.54
C ASN A 65 92.70 -6.93 46.74
N GLY A 66 91.84 -7.29 47.69
CA GLY A 66 91.43 -8.64 48.00
C GLY A 66 92.33 -9.42 48.98
N ARG A 67 93.42 -8.85 49.51
CA ARG A 67 94.32 -9.53 50.47
C ARG A 67 93.87 -9.34 51.93
N SER A 68 94.17 -10.33 52.78
CA SER A 68 93.93 -10.25 54.23
C SER A 68 94.70 -9.08 54.84
N SER A 69 94.00 -8.25 55.62
CA SER A 69 94.61 -7.08 56.27
C SER A 69 95.63 -7.50 57.33
N ASP A 70 95.40 -8.59 58.06
CA ASP A 70 96.29 -9.05 59.14
C ASP A 70 97.63 -9.56 58.60
N GLU A 71 97.60 -10.40 57.56
CA GLU A 71 98.82 -10.89 56.88
C GLU A 71 99.61 -9.73 56.26
N SER A 72 98.90 -8.84 55.56
CA SER A 72 99.52 -7.72 54.85
C SER A 72 100.09 -6.69 55.84
N ALA A 73 99.41 -6.42 56.96
CA ALA A 73 99.94 -5.54 58.02
C ALA A 73 101.13 -6.19 58.73
N GLY A 74 101.08 -7.49 59.02
CA GLY A 74 102.17 -8.24 59.64
C GLY A 74 103.47 -8.20 58.82
N GLU A 75 103.38 -8.34 57.49
CA GLU A 75 104.53 -8.20 56.58
C GLU A 75 105.16 -6.79 56.68
N ILE A 76 104.33 -5.75 56.64
CA ILE A 76 104.79 -4.35 56.68
C ILE A 76 105.42 -4.04 58.05
N ILE A 77 104.79 -4.47 59.15
CA ILE A 77 105.29 -4.28 60.52
C ILE A 77 106.63 -4.99 60.71
N LYS A 78 106.78 -6.22 60.20
CA LYS A 78 108.03 -6.98 60.27
C LYS A 78 109.16 -6.29 59.51
N ARG A 79 108.87 -5.68 58.34
CA ARG A 79 109.84 -4.85 57.62
C ARG A 79 110.23 -3.60 58.42
N ALA A 80 109.25 -2.88 58.97
CA ALA A 80 109.52 -1.70 59.79
C ALA A 80 110.36 -2.01 61.04
N LEU A 81 110.14 -3.15 61.71
CA LEU A 81 110.95 -3.60 62.86
C LEU A 81 112.40 -3.95 62.50
N SER A 82 112.70 -4.27 61.24
CA SER A 82 114.07 -4.46 60.75
C SER A 82 114.83 -3.14 60.49
N GLY A 83 114.17 -1.99 60.70
CA GLY A 83 114.74 -0.65 60.61
C GLY A 83 114.22 0.22 59.47
N SER A 84 113.32 -0.28 58.60
CA SER A 84 112.77 0.49 57.47
C SER A 84 111.72 1.52 57.93
N HIS A 85 111.58 2.61 57.17
CA HIS A 85 110.47 3.55 57.30
C HIS A 85 109.45 3.24 56.19
N GLU A 86 108.24 2.82 56.55
CA GLU A 86 107.21 2.42 55.57
C GLU A 86 106.10 3.49 55.52
N ILE A 87 105.70 3.88 54.31
CA ILE A 87 104.57 4.78 54.04
C ILE A 87 103.66 4.09 53.02
N PHE A 88 102.37 3.94 53.34
CA PHE A 88 101.40 3.27 52.46
C PHE A 88 99.98 3.77 52.71
N GLU A 89 99.10 3.62 51.72
CA GLU A 89 97.68 3.91 51.86
C GLU A 89 96.94 2.63 52.23
N TRP A 90 96.01 2.74 53.17
CA TRP A 90 95.36 1.61 53.80
C TRP A 90 93.89 1.93 54.04
N GLU A 91 93.02 0.96 53.84
CA GLU A 91 91.66 1.05 54.34
C GLU A 91 91.67 0.66 55.81
N HIS A 92 91.34 1.62 56.66
CA HIS A 92 91.16 1.45 58.08
C HIS A 92 89.68 1.32 58.42
N GLN A 93 89.42 0.71 59.58
CA GLN A 93 88.09 0.63 60.15
C GLN A 93 88.14 1.18 61.57
N THR A 94 87.26 2.13 61.87
CA THR A 94 87.05 2.61 63.25
C THR A 94 86.43 1.50 64.11
N LEU A 95 86.50 1.62 65.44
CA LEU A 95 86.02 0.57 66.34
C LEU A 95 84.50 0.32 66.30
N ASP A 96 83.73 1.28 65.79
CA ASP A 96 82.29 1.15 65.52
C ASP A 96 81.98 0.61 64.10
N GLY A 97 83.01 0.24 63.33
CA GLY A 97 82.87 -0.47 62.08
C GLY A 97 82.85 0.41 60.82
N LYS A 98 83.10 1.72 60.93
CA LYS A 98 83.12 2.63 59.78
C LYS A 98 84.47 2.57 59.07
N SER A 99 84.47 2.21 57.79
CA SER A 99 85.67 2.27 56.96
C SER A 99 86.06 3.70 56.61
N PHE A 100 87.36 3.95 56.57
CA PHE A 100 87.95 5.17 56.05
C PHE A 100 89.33 4.86 55.45
N PHE A 101 89.80 5.66 54.50
CA PHE A 101 91.13 5.49 53.93
C PHE A 101 92.13 6.37 54.68
N ALA A 102 93.25 5.79 55.12
CA ALA A 102 94.32 6.55 55.73
C ALA A 102 95.68 6.20 55.12
N ARG A 103 96.56 7.19 55.03
CA ARG A 103 97.97 7.00 54.78
C ARG A 103 98.69 6.74 56.11
N VAL A 104 99.37 5.61 56.20
CA VAL A 104 100.02 5.10 57.40
C VAL A 104 101.53 5.25 57.28
N ASN A 105 102.17 5.80 58.31
CA ASN A 105 103.61 5.97 58.42
C ASN A 105 104.15 5.17 59.61
N LEU A 106 105.09 4.24 59.40
CA LEU A 106 105.68 3.41 60.46
C LEU A 106 107.18 3.71 60.65
N LYS A 107 107.64 3.90 61.90
CA LYS A 107 109.06 4.12 62.22
C LYS A 107 109.51 3.44 63.51
N LEU A 108 110.62 2.70 63.46
CA LEU A 108 111.27 2.10 64.63
C LEU A 108 111.93 3.15 65.54
N PHE A 109 111.68 3.03 66.84
CA PHE A 109 112.33 3.81 67.89
C PHE A 109 112.40 3.01 69.21
N GLU A 110 113.17 3.47 70.19
CA GLU A 110 113.24 2.85 71.52
C GLU A 110 112.23 3.53 72.45
N TYR A 111 111.32 2.74 73.04
CA TYR A 111 110.30 3.22 73.99
C TYR A 111 110.34 2.39 75.26
N LEU A 112 110.56 3.05 76.40
CA LEU A 112 110.69 2.43 77.73
C LEU A 112 111.65 1.22 77.72
N GLY A 113 112.78 1.35 77.01
CA GLY A 113 113.83 0.32 76.89
C GLY A 113 113.53 -0.83 75.92
N ASN A 114 112.43 -0.77 75.16
CA ASN A 114 112.05 -1.81 74.18
C ASN A 114 112.00 -1.25 72.74
N PRO A 115 112.46 -2.01 71.73
CA PRO A 115 112.28 -1.65 70.31
C PRO A 115 110.79 -1.62 69.96
N SER A 116 110.31 -0.47 69.51
CA SER A 116 108.89 -0.15 69.31
C SER A 116 108.67 0.61 68.00
N LEU A 117 107.50 0.49 67.38
CA LEU A 117 107.14 1.25 66.19
C LEU A 117 106.22 2.42 66.55
N MET A 118 106.56 3.63 66.11
CA MET A 118 105.62 4.74 66.05
C MET A 118 104.83 4.64 64.73
N VAL A 119 103.51 4.68 64.83
CA VAL A 119 102.57 4.69 63.70
C VAL A 119 101.91 6.05 63.65
N ALA A 120 101.93 6.74 62.51
CA ALA A 120 101.18 7.97 62.29
C ALA A 120 100.17 7.80 61.14
N PHE A 121 98.95 8.30 61.30
CA PHE A 121 97.87 8.18 60.32
C PHE A 121 97.43 9.55 59.77
N GLU A 122 97.12 9.59 58.47
CA GLU A 122 96.56 10.75 57.75
C GLU A 122 95.32 10.31 56.95
N ASP A 123 94.11 10.83 57.24
CA ASP A 123 92.86 10.46 56.54
C ASP A 123 92.79 11.06 55.12
N ILE A 124 92.51 10.23 54.10
CA ILE A 124 92.42 10.60 52.68
C ILE A 124 91.05 10.28 52.03
N THR A 125 90.02 9.94 52.82
CA THR A 125 88.72 9.43 52.33
C THR A 125 87.99 10.40 51.38
N SER A 126 88.00 11.69 51.70
CA SER A 126 87.29 12.74 50.94
C SER A 126 87.79 12.89 49.49
N GLN A 127 89.03 12.51 49.22
CA GLN A 127 89.62 12.62 47.89
C GLN A 127 89.16 11.50 46.95
N LYS A 128 89.03 10.27 47.45
CA LYS A 128 88.63 9.08 46.67
C LYS A 128 87.17 9.11 46.20
N VAL A 129 86.25 9.62 47.02
CA VAL A 129 84.80 9.64 46.70
C VAL A 129 84.49 10.56 45.51
N LYS A 130 85.14 11.74 45.44
CA LYS A 130 84.94 12.70 44.35
C LYS A 130 85.35 12.18 42.97
N GLU A 131 86.35 11.29 42.92
CA GLU A 131 86.86 10.76 41.65
C GLU A 131 85.89 9.74 41.03
N ALA A 132 85.19 8.95 41.86
CA ALA A 132 84.21 7.95 41.41
C ALA A 132 82.88 8.59 40.91
N GLU A 133 82.40 9.64 41.57
CA GLU A 133 81.16 10.32 41.17
C GLU A 133 81.26 11.01 39.79
N LEU A 134 82.43 11.56 39.48
CA LEU A 134 82.67 12.26 38.21
C LEU A 134 82.59 11.32 36.99
N GLN A 135 83.10 10.09 37.11
CA GLN A 135 83.06 9.10 36.04
C GLN A 135 81.64 8.53 35.78
N ALA A 136 80.84 8.35 36.83
CA ALA A 136 79.48 7.83 36.69
C ALA A 136 78.53 8.83 35.99
N SER A 137 78.66 10.13 36.30
CA SER A 137 77.85 11.19 35.68
C SER A 137 78.08 11.30 34.15
N GLN A 138 79.34 11.24 33.70
CA GLN A 138 79.69 11.32 32.27
C GLN A 138 79.08 10.18 31.43
N LYS A 139 79.09 8.94 31.96
CA LYS A 139 78.55 7.78 31.24
C LYS A 139 77.03 7.83 31.07
N ASN A 140 76.31 8.34 32.08
CA ASN A 140 74.85 8.47 32.03
C ASN A 140 74.39 9.50 30.99
N LEU A 141 75.08 10.64 30.89
CA LEU A 141 74.75 11.68 29.89
C LEU A 141 74.90 11.17 28.45
N GLN A 142 75.94 10.37 28.17
CA GLN A 142 76.15 9.79 26.85
C GLN A 142 75.03 8.80 26.46
N ILE A 143 74.59 7.96 27.41
CA ILE A 143 73.52 6.98 27.17
C ILE A 143 72.20 7.69 26.84
N ILE A 144 71.88 8.77 27.56
CA ILE A 144 70.67 9.57 27.30
C ILE A 144 70.72 10.17 25.89
N PHE A 145 71.84 10.78 25.51
CA PHE A 145 72.01 11.39 24.19
C PHE A 145 71.85 10.36 23.06
N ASP A 146 72.49 9.20 23.17
CA ASP A 146 72.50 8.16 22.13
C ASP A 146 71.17 7.39 22.01
N ASN A 147 70.41 7.23 23.10
CA ASN A 147 69.13 6.50 23.09
C ASN A 147 67.90 7.41 22.98
N THR A 148 68.09 8.72 22.79
CA THR A 148 66.96 9.62 22.53
C THR A 148 66.37 9.34 21.15
N PRO A 149 65.04 9.14 21.02
CA PRO A 149 64.41 8.75 19.75
C PRO A 149 64.42 9.85 18.68
N TYR A 150 64.69 11.10 19.06
CA TYR A 150 64.81 12.22 18.14
C TYR A 150 66.23 12.39 17.64
N ALA A 151 66.38 12.78 16.38
CA ALA A 151 67.69 13.07 15.81
C ALA A 151 68.30 14.29 16.51
N MET A 152 69.43 14.09 17.19
CA MET A 152 70.14 15.14 17.92
C MET A 152 71.54 15.34 17.35
N LEU A 153 71.90 16.59 17.04
CA LEU A 153 73.23 16.98 16.61
C LEU A 153 73.74 18.17 17.43
N VAL A 154 75.04 18.22 17.69
CA VAL A 154 75.69 19.37 18.32
C VAL A 154 76.57 20.07 17.29
N ILE A 155 76.42 21.37 17.14
CA ILE A 155 77.20 22.23 16.24
C ILE A 155 78.11 23.12 17.08
N THR A 156 79.41 23.11 16.82
CA THR A 156 80.38 24.03 17.44
C THR A 156 81.22 24.64 16.34
N ASP A 157 81.51 25.95 16.43
CA ASP A 157 82.30 26.66 15.42
C ASP A 157 81.78 26.47 13.97
N GLY A 158 80.46 26.33 13.81
CA GLY A 158 79.79 26.22 12.50
C GLY A 158 79.78 24.82 11.87
N VAL A 159 80.33 23.80 12.53
CA VAL A 159 80.34 22.40 12.06
C VAL A 159 79.73 21.46 13.09
N PHE A 160 79.17 20.34 12.66
CA PHE A 160 78.74 19.29 13.57
C PHE A 160 79.95 18.70 14.29
N VAL A 161 79.81 18.48 15.59
CA VAL A 161 80.84 17.87 16.44
C VAL A 161 80.35 16.60 17.14
N GLU A 162 79.04 16.41 17.25
CA GLU A 162 78.45 15.21 17.86
C GLU A 162 77.08 14.94 17.21
N ALA A 163 76.72 13.67 17.08
CA ALA A 163 75.42 13.23 16.56
C ALA A 163 74.99 11.92 17.22
N ASN A 164 73.72 11.82 17.58
CA ASN A 164 73.19 10.59 18.17
C ASN A 164 72.79 9.54 17.11
N ALA A 165 72.45 8.34 17.57
CA ALA A 165 72.05 7.24 16.69
C ALA A 165 70.80 7.56 15.84
N ALA A 166 69.84 8.30 16.39
CA ALA A 166 68.63 8.71 15.66
C ALA A 166 68.95 9.66 14.50
N ALA A 167 69.93 10.56 14.63
CA ALA A 167 70.38 11.43 13.54
C ALA A 167 71.03 10.64 12.40
N VAL A 168 71.82 9.61 12.74
CA VAL A 168 72.40 8.69 11.75
C VAL A 168 71.30 7.99 10.96
N HIS A 169 70.27 7.48 11.66
CA HIS A 169 69.15 6.79 11.03
C HIS A 169 68.28 7.72 10.17
N LEU A 170 67.91 8.90 10.68
CA LEU A 170 67.02 9.84 9.99
C LEU A 170 67.60 10.29 8.64
N PHE A 171 68.89 10.66 8.61
CA PHE A 171 69.56 11.16 7.41
C PHE A 171 70.21 10.08 6.55
N GLY A 172 70.24 8.82 7.02
CA GLY A 172 70.87 7.70 6.31
C GLY A 172 72.40 7.74 6.29
N ALA A 173 73.04 8.25 7.34
CA ALA A 173 74.49 8.24 7.47
C ALA A 173 75.03 6.85 7.83
N LYS A 174 76.30 6.56 7.51
CA LYS A 174 76.93 5.26 7.84
C LYS A 174 77.33 5.14 9.32
N THR A 175 77.83 6.23 9.91
CA THR A 175 78.31 6.31 11.30
C THR A 175 78.09 7.72 11.85
N LYS A 176 78.14 7.89 13.17
CA LYS A 176 78.06 9.22 13.81
C LYS A 176 79.19 10.15 13.39
N ASP A 177 80.38 9.60 13.15
CA ASP A 177 81.56 10.37 12.71
C ASP A 177 81.36 11.01 11.34
N PHE A 178 80.40 10.52 10.54
CA PHE A 178 80.11 11.09 9.23
C PHE A 178 79.66 12.55 9.30
N PHE A 179 79.01 12.96 10.40
CA PHE A 179 78.60 14.35 10.59
C PHE A 179 79.77 15.25 10.99
N ASN A 180 80.76 14.70 11.72
CA ASN A 180 81.84 15.46 12.32
C ASN A 180 82.61 16.31 11.30
N GLY A 181 82.75 17.61 11.59
CA GLY A 181 83.45 18.57 10.75
C GLY A 181 82.66 19.09 9.54
N LYS A 182 81.42 18.62 9.32
CA LYS A 182 80.59 19.11 8.20
C LYS A 182 79.62 20.21 8.62
N PRO A 183 79.28 21.15 7.72
CA PRO A 183 78.35 22.23 8.04
C PRO A 183 76.90 21.73 8.01
N PRO A 184 75.98 22.34 8.79
CA PRO A 184 74.56 22.00 8.79
C PRO A 184 73.84 22.16 7.44
N ALA A 185 74.39 22.95 6.52
CA ALA A 185 73.86 23.10 5.16
C ALA A 185 73.75 21.77 4.39
N ILE A 186 74.58 20.76 4.70
CA ILE A 186 74.54 19.46 4.02
C ILE A 186 73.21 18.71 4.21
N LEU A 187 72.46 19.04 5.26
CA LEU A 187 71.20 18.38 5.60
C LEU A 187 70.00 19.10 5.00
N SER A 188 70.20 20.19 4.25
CA SER A 188 69.10 21.00 3.71
C SER A 188 69.16 21.05 2.18
N PRO A 189 68.02 21.08 1.47
CA PRO A 189 67.99 21.36 0.04
C PRO A 189 68.33 22.83 -0.23
N GLN A 190 68.48 23.20 -1.51
CA GLN A 190 68.84 24.58 -1.91
C GLN A 190 67.81 25.62 -1.45
N PHE A 191 66.51 25.28 -1.46
CA PHE A 191 65.42 26.18 -1.13
C PHE A 191 64.48 25.57 -0.09
N GLN A 192 63.95 26.42 0.78
CA GLN A 192 62.89 26.07 1.73
C GLN A 192 61.50 26.30 1.11
N LYS A 193 60.42 25.93 1.83
CA LYS A 193 59.02 25.96 1.33
C LYS A 193 58.58 27.33 0.78
N ASP A 194 59.10 28.41 1.36
CA ASP A 194 58.78 29.80 0.96
C ASP A 194 59.60 30.30 -0.24
N GLY A 195 60.37 29.43 -0.89
CA GLY A 195 61.23 29.76 -2.03
C GLY A 195 62.52 30.49 -1.66
N ILE A 196 62.77 30.71 -0.36
CA ILE A 196 63.97 31.37 0.15
C ILE A 196 65.12 30.35 0.23
N PRO A 197 66.35 30.70 -0.23
CA PRO A 197 67.50 29.82 -0.10
C PRO A 197 67.80 29.42 1.35
N SER A 198 68.03 28.13 1.58
CA SER A 198 68.34 27.59 2.92
C SER A 198 69.57 28.26 3.54
N GLU A 199 70.56 28.61 2.71
CA GLU A 199 71.79 29.31 3.11
C GLU A 199 71.56 30.71 3.68
N LYS A 200 70.42 31.35 3.35
CA LYS A 200 70.06 32.67 3.87
C LYS A 200 69.30 32.57 5.19
N LEU A 201 68.38 31.60 5.30
CA LEU A 201 67.53 31.43 6.48
C LEU A 201 68.24 30.75 7.65
N ALA A 202 69.10 29.76 7.38
CA ALA A 202 69.76 28.99 8.44
C ALA A 202 70.62 29.87 9.37
N PRO A 203 71.44 30.82 8.89
CA PRO A 203 72.21 31.72 9.74
C PRO A 203 71.35 32.60 10.66
N GLU A 204 70.17 33.04 10.21
CA GLU A 204 69.26 33.85 11.03
C GLU A 204 68.73 33.04 12.22
N LYS A 205 68.30 31.80 11.97
CA LYS A 205 67.81 30.88 13.01
C LYS A 205 68.91 30.48 14.00
N ILE A 206 70.10 30.18 13.48
CA ILE A 206 71.31 29.89 14.27
C ILE A 206 71.69 31.07 15.16
N LYS A 207 71.66 32.30 14.63
CA LYS A 207 71.99 33.52 15.38
C LYS A 207 70.98 33.78 16.51
N GLN A 208 69.69 33.56 16.26
CA GLN A 208 68.64 33.69 17.28
C GLN A 208 68.80 32.65 18.40
N ALA A 209 69.12 31.39 18.06
CA ALA A 209 69.33 30.37 19.08
C ALA A 209 70.62 30.62 19.91
N MET A 210 71.65 31.22 19.30
CA MET A 210 72.90 31.60 19.98
C MET A 210 72.76 32.82 20.91
N SER A 211 71.69 33.62 20.82
CA SER A 211 71.41 34.69 21.80
C SER A 211 70.82 34.19 23.12
N GLY A 212 70.60 32.88 23.25
CA GLY A 212 70.15 32.22 24.49
C GLY A 212 68.71 31.70 24.45
N ASP A 213 67.98 31.92 23.36
CA ASP A 213 66.61 31.44 23.20
C ASP A 213 66.57 30.03 22.58
N VAL A 214 65.57 29.23 22.96
CA VAL A 214 65.24 27.99 22.23
C VAL A 214 64.36 28.36 21.04
N VAL A 215 64.83 28.05 19.83
CA VAL A 215 64.15 28.43 18.58
C VAL A 215 63.66 27.17 17.89
N SER A 216 62.34 27.06 17.70
CA SER A 216 61.71 25.93 17.02
C SER A 216 61.00 26.40 15.75
N PHE A 217 61.13 25.65 14.66
CA PHE A 217 60.56 26.00 13.36
C PHE A 217 60.44 24.79 12.44
N ASP A 218 59.53 24.88 11.49
CA ASP A 218 59.42 23.92 10.40
C ASP A 218 60.55 24.13 9.39
N TRP A 219 61.14 23.03 8.95
CA TRP A 219 62.26 23.04 8.03
C TRP A 219 62.18 21.88 7.06
N ILE A 220 62.54 22.09 5.80
CA ILE A 220 62.72 21.03 4.83
C ILE A 220 64.18 20.58 4.92
N HIS A 221 64.35 19.30 5.26
CA HIS A 221 65.63 18.63 5.26
C HIS A 221 65.75 17.70 4.04
N GLN A 222 66.97 17.39 3.65
CA GLN A 222 67.28 16.44 2.59
C GLN A 222 68.19 15.35 3.16
N LYS A 223 67.78 14.09 3.02
CA LYS A 223 68.59 12.92 3.37
C LYS A 223 69.76 12.78 2.40
N PHE A 224 70.77 11.99 2.76
CA PHE A 224 71.94 11.79 1.91
C PHE A 224 71.67 11.03 0.60
N ASP A 225 70.52 10.34 0.50
CA ASP A 225 70.05 9.71 -0.74
C ASP A 225 69.28 10.67 -1.67
N GLY A 226 69.09 11.93 -1.26
CA GLY A 226 68.35 12.94 -2.01
C GLY A 226 66.87 13.07 -1.63
N THR A 227 66.35 12.22 -0.76
CA THR A 227 64.96 12.27 -0.30
C THR A 227 64.71 13.54 0.50
N ILE A 228 63.66 14.27 0.14
CA ILE A 228 63.20 15.45 0.88
C ILE A 228 62.29 15.00 2.02
N ILE A 229 62.53 15.53 3.22
CA ILE A 229 61.72 15.31 4.41
C ILE A 229 61.29 16.65 5.00
N ASP A 230 60.01 16.74 5.35
CA ASP A 230 59.51 17.82 6.18
C ASP A 230 59.88 17.53 7.62
N CYS A 231 60.47 18.49 8.33
CA CYS A 231 60.88 18.31 9.71
C CYS A 231 60.46 19.47 10.60
N HIS A 232 60.37 19.20 11.89
CA HIS A 232 60.38 20.21 12.93
C HIS A 232 61.78 20.27 13.55
N VAL A 233 62.40 21.44 13.54
CA VAL A 233 63.77 21.64 14.02
C VAL A 233 63.74 22.54 15.24
N THR A 234 64.33 22.06 16.33
CA THR A 234 64.55 22.83 17.56
C THR A 234 66.03 23.08 17.75
N LEU A 235 66.41 24.35 17.87
CA LEU A 235 67.78 24.81 18.13
C LEU A 235 67.87 25.40 19.54
N ALA A 236 68.84 24.96 20.32
CA ALA A 236 69.12 25.51 21.66
C ALA A 236 70.61 25.83 21.80
N GLY A 237 70.94 27.06 22.22
CA GLY A 237 72.30 27.44 22.59
C GLY A 237 72.73 26.73 23.88
N ILE A 238 73.85 26.00 23.82
CA ILE A 238 74.42 25.26 24.95
C ILE A 238 75.91 25.55 25.09
N GLN A 239 76.49 25.23 26.25
CA GLN A 239 77.94 25.21 26.41
C GLN A 239 78.43 23.76 26.34
N TYR A 240 79.18 23.41 25.31
CA TYR A 240 79.72 22.06 25.11
C TYR A 240 81.24 22.10 25.09
N ASN A 241 81.90 21.32 25.97
CA ASN A 241 83.36 21.33 26.15
C ASN A 241 83.97 22.73 26.34
N GLY A 242 83.27 23.61 27.06
CA GLY A 242 83.72 24.99 27.34
C GLY A 242 83.53 25.99 26.19
N LYS A 243 83.00 25.56 25.04
CA LYS A 243 82.70 26.41 23.89
C LYS A 243 81.19 26.67 23.75
N PRO A 244 80.78 27.86 23.26
CA PRO A 244 79.41 28.09 22.80
C PRO A 244 79.09 27.18 21.62
N SER A 245 78.02 26.39 21.76
CA SER A 245 77.59 25.37 20.79
C SER A 245 76.08 25.41 20.63
N LEU A 246 75.55 24.78 19.58
CA LEU A 246 74.12 24.62 19.33
C LEU A 246 73.75 23.15 19.42
N MET A 247 72.73 22.85 20.21
CA MET A 247 72.05 21.56 20.16
C MET A 247 70.87 21.66 19.20
N THR A 248 70.82 20.74 18.26
CA THR A 248 69.77 20.64 17.24
C THR A 248 68.99 19.35 17.46
N VAL A 249 67.67 19.45 17.62
CA VAL A 249 66.74 18.31 17.66
C VAL A 249 65.87 18.35 16.40
N ILE A 250 65.75 17.24 15.70
CA ILE A 250 65.03 17.13 14.42
C ILE A 250 64.00 16.00 14.50
N GLU A 251 62.76 16.34 14.19
CA GLU A 251 61.61 15.42 14.11
C GLU A 251 61.09 15.36 12.67
N ASP A 252 60.82 14.16 12.13
CA ASP A 252 60.28 13.96 10.77
C ASP A 252 58.75 14.06 10.77
N LEU A 253 58.22 15.03 10.02
CA LEU A 253 56.78 15.31 9.87
C LEU A 253 56.24 14.88 8.49
N THR A 254 57.02 14.22 7.64
CA THR A 254 56.67 13.98 6.22
C THR A 254 55.35 13.21 6.06
N HIS A 255 55.19 12.11 6.80
CA HIS A 255 53.96 11.32 6.78
C HIS A 255 52.75 12.07 7.33
N GLN A 256 52.95 12.90 8.35
CA GLN A 256 51.90 13.68 9.00
C GLN A 256 51.41 14.81 8.09
N LYS A 257 52.33 15.53 7.42
CA LYS A 257 51.99 16.58 6.45
C LYS A 257 51.32 16.03 5.20
N LYS A 258 51.76 14.86 4.71
CA LYS A 258 51.08 14.17 3.59
C LYS A 258 49.63 13.80 3.97
N ALA A 259 49.43 13.16 5.13
CA ALA A 259 48.12 12.79 5.62
C ALA A 259 47.18 14.01 5.72
N LEU A 260 47.67 15.11 6.29
CA LEU A 260 46.91 16.35 6.41
C LEU A 260 46.55 16.94 5.04
N SER A 261 47.47 16.90 4.07
CA SER A 261 47.21 17.37 2.70
C SER A 261 46.14 16.53 1.99
N ASP A 262 46.20 15.20 2.11
CA ASP A 262 45.22 14.29 1.52
C ASP A 262 43.83 14.50 2.12
N ILE A 263 43.76 14.65 3.44
CA ILE A 263 42.53 14.99 4.18
C ILE A 263 41.95 16.31 3.66
N ILE A 264 42.76 17.38 3.59
CA ILE A 264 42.32 18.69 3.10
C ILE A 264 41.81 18.58 1.66
N ASN A 265 42.50 17.84 0.79
CA ASN A 265 42.10 17.67 -0.61
C ASN A 265 40.74 16.98 -0.73
N VAL A 266 40.51 15.87 -0.01
CA VAL A 266 39.21 15.18 -0.01
C VAL A 266 38.10 16.09 0.50
N ILE A 267 38.36 16.87 1.55
CA ILE A 267 37.40 17.85 2.08
C ILE A 267 37.08 18.94 1.05
N GLN A 268 38.06 19.45 0.30
CA GLN A 268 37.81 20.47 -0.74
C GLN A 268 37.00 19.90 -1.90
N ILE A 269 37.29 18.66 -2.34
CA ILE A 269 36.53 17.99 -3.39
C ILE A 269 35.07 17.76 -2.93
N ALA A 270 34.88 17.31 -1.69
CA ALA A 270 33.56 17.13 -1.09
C ALA A 270 32.78 18.44 -0.95
N LYS A 271 33.45 19.54 -0.54
CA LYS A 271 32.86 20.89 -0.48
C LYS A 271 32.40 21.38 -1.84
N GLY A 272 33.09 20.99 -2.92
CA GLY A 272 32.70 21.27 -4.31
C GLY A 272 31.53 20.43 -4.82
N GLY A 273 30.87 19.64 -3.97
CA GLY A 273 29.72 18.79 -4.32
C GLY A 273 30.11 17.36 -4.70
N ASN A 274 31.40 17.04 -4.86
CA ASN A 274 31.83 15.68 -5.21
C ASN A 274 32.10 14.84 -3.96
N LEU A 275 31.05 14.19 -3.47
CA LEU A 275 31.04 13.36 -2.29
C LEU A 275 31.59 11.94 -2.54
N THR A 276 32.07 11.61 -3.75
CA THR A 276 32.71 10.31 -4.03
C THR A 276 34.19 10.25 -3.67
N ALA A 277 34.82 11.39 -3.36
CA ALA A 277 36.22 11.46 -2.98
C ALA A 277 36.48 10.69 -1.68
N ARG A 278 37.57 9.93 -1.61
CA ARG A 278 37.97 9.16 -0.42
C ARG A 278 39.46 9.30 -0.18
N THR A 279 39.86 9.26 1.09
CA THR A 279 41.27 9.19 1.48
C THR A 279 41.78 7.75 1.27
N ASN A 280 43.09 7.58 1.04
CA ASN A 280 43.72 6.26 1.07
C ASN A 280 44.19 5.92 2.50
N GLU A 281 43.23 5.67 3.39
CA GLU A 281 43.45 5.41 4.82
C GLU A 281 44.54 4.36 5.12
N LYS A 282 44.73 3.38 4.23
CA LYS A 282 45.73 2.30 4.37
C LYS A 282 47.19 2.78 4.28
N GLU A 283 47.44 3.99 3.79
CA GLU A 283 48.80 4.58 3.75
C GLU A 283 49.24 5.15 5.10
N TYR A 284 48.33 5.25 6.07
CA TYR A 284 48.54 5.90 7.36
C TYR A 284 48.35 4.91 8.51
N ALA A 285 48.96 5.22 9.66
CA ALA A 285 48.86 4.41 10.87
C ALA A 285 48.56 5.29 12.09
N GLY A 286 48.06 4.68 13.17
CA GLY A 286 47.66 5.41 14.38
C GLY A 286 46.52 6.39 14.12
N ASP A 287 46.55 7.54 14.77
CA ASP A 287 45.49 8.55 14.73
C ASP A 287 45.13 9.01 13.30
N PHE A 288 46.10 9.06 12.38
CA PHE A 288 45.82 9.45 10.99
C PHE A 288 45.05 8.39 10.21
N PHE A 289 45.22 7.10 10.53
CA PHE A 289 44.35 6.04 9.98
C PHE A 289 42.91 6.25 10.43
N GLU A 290 42.70 6.49 11.73
CA GLU A 290 41.37 6.71 12.30
C GLU A 290 40.69 7.96 11.71
N ILE A 291 41.43 9.06 11.51
CA ILE A 291 40.89 10.27 10.90
C ILE A 291 40.51 10.04 9.43
N CYS A 292 41.40 9.45 8.64
CA CYS A 292 41.14 9.15 7.23
C CYS A 292 39.93 8.23 7.06
N SER A 293 39.86 7.16 7.86
CA SER A 293 38.71 6.25 7.86
C SER A 293 37.44 6.92 8.35
N GLY A 294 37.50 7.73 9.40
CA GLY A 294 36.37 8.50 9.92
C GLY A 294 35.78 9.47 8.88
N ILE A 295 36.62 10.14 8.08
CA ILE A 295 36.17 10.99 6.97
C ILE A 295 35.47 10.16 5.89
N ASN A 296 36.06 9.02 5.51
CA ASN A 296 35.45 8.13 4.51
C ASN A 296 34.07 7.62 4.97
N GLN A 297 33.96 7.19 6.24
CA GLN A 297 32.69 6.78 6.84
C GLN A 297 31.69 7.94 6.91
N MET A 298 32.14 9.14 7.27
CA MET A 298 31.29 10.33 7.27
C MET A 298 30.72 10.62 5.88
N LEU A 299 31.55 10.54 4.84
CA LEU A 299 31.09 10.72 3.45
C LEU A 299 30.12 9.60 3.05
N ASP A 300 30.34 8.35 3.45
CA ASP A 300 29.39 7.25 3.21
C ASP A 300 28.03 7.48 3.90
N ILE A 301 28.04 8.05 5.12
CA ILE A 301 26.82 8.43 5.85
C ILE A 301 26.03 9.51 5.09
N PHE A 302 26.69 10.39 4.33
CA PHE A 302 26.02 11.38 3.48
C PHE A 302 25.59 10.84 2.12
N THR A 303 26.44 10.05 1.44
CA THR A 303 26.14 9.58 0.08
C THR A 303 25.05 8.52 0.03
N ASN A 304 24.98 7.62 1.03
CA ASN A 304 24.00 6.53 1.04
C ASN A 304 22.54 7.05 1.08
N PRO A 305 22.16 7.98 1.98
CA PRO A 305 20.83 8.60 1.94
C PRO A 305 20.55 9.33 0.63
N LEU A 306 21.52 10.04 0.04
CA LEU A 306 21.33 10.75 -1.22
C LEU A 306 21.02 9.79 -2.38
N ARG A 307 21.71 8.65 -2.48
CA ARG A 307 21.38 7.60 -3.47
C ARG A 307 19.98 7.03 -3.26
N LEU A 308 19.59 6.81 -2.01
CA LEU A 308 18.24 6.35 -1.68
C LEU A 308 17.19 7.40 -2.08
N PHE A 309 17.43 8.68 -1.76
CA PHE A 309 16.57 9.79 -2.15
C PHE A 309 16.40 9.86 -3.66
N GLN A 310 17.48 9.76 -4.44
CA GLN A 310 17.41 9.78 -5.91
C GLN A 310 16.51 8.66 -6.45
N THR A 311 16.70 7.44 -5.94
CA THR A 311 15.87 6.28 -6.33
C THR A 311 14.40 6.49 -5.96
N LYS A 312 14.13 7.06 -4.79
CA LYS A 312 12.77 7.35 -4.32
C LYS A 312 12.13 8.48 -5.12
N ILE A 313 12.86 9.51 -5.50
CA ILE A 313 12.38 10.60 -6.36
C ILE A 313 11.95 10.05 -7.72
N THR A 314 12.77 9.23 -8.39
CA THR A 314 12.37 8.60 -9.66
C THR A 314 11.10 7.75 -9.51
N SER A 315 10.97 7.04 -8.39
CA SER A 315 9.75 6.28 -8.08
C SER A 315 8.52 7.19 -7.88
N ILE A 316 8.68 8.32 -7.20
CA ILE A 316 7.60 9.30 -7.00
C ILE A 316 7.16 9.90 -8.34
N THR A 317 8.09 10.25 -9.23
CA THR A 317 7.75 10.75 -10.57
C THR A 317 6.90 9.73 -11.34
N SER A 318 7.35 8.47 -11.39
CA SER A 318 6.61 7.40 -12.06
C SER A 318 5.21 7.19 -11.48
N ASN A 319 5.09 7.21 -10.14
CA ASN A 319 3.79 7.07 -9.47
C ASN A 319 2.88 8.28 -9.74
N ALA A 320 3.43 9.50 -9.81
CA ALA A 320 2.66 10.70 -10.12
C ALA A 320 2.10 10.68 -11.56
N GLU A 321 2.89 10.20 -12.53
CA GLU A 321 2.44 9.98 -13.91
C GLU A 321 1.32 8.93 -13.96
N GLU A 322 1.45 7.82 -13.22
CA GLU A 322 0.42 6.78 -13.13
C GLU A 322 -0.89 7.30 -12.50
N VAL A 323 -0.79 8.12 -11.44
CA VAL A 323 -1.96 8.75 -10.83
C VAL A 323 -2.63 9.73 -11.79
N ASN A 324 -1.88 10.54 -12.54
CA ASN A 324 -2.45 11.45 -13.53
C ASN A 324 -3.19 10.70 -14.65
N ALA A 325 -2.59 9.63 -15.18
CA ALA A 325 -3.26 8.77 -16.16
C ALA A 325 -4.56 8.16 -15.59
N SER A 326 -4.54 7.75 -14.33
CA SER A 326 -5.73 7.25 -13.62
C SER A 326 -6.79 8.34 -13.46
N VAL A 327 -6.41 9.57 -13.13
CA VAL A 327 -7.32 10.72 -13.02
C VAL A 327 -7.99 11.01 -14.37
N GLU A 328 -7.25 11.02 -15.48
CA GLU A 328 -7.83 11.19 -16.82
C GLU A 328 -8.83 10.08 -17.15
N GLN A 329 -8.48 8.83 -16.87
CA GLN A 329 -9.37 7.69 -17.11
C GLN A 329 -10.66 7.79 -16.28
N VAL A 330 -10.55 8.09 -14.99
CA VAL A 330 -11.71 8.24 -14.11
C VAL A 330 -12.53 9.47 -14.51
N SER A 331 -11.91 10.57 -14.95
CA SER A 331 -12.62 11.74 -15.48
C SER A 331 -13.45 11.41 -16.71
N GLY A 332 -12.90 10.63 -17.65
CA GLY A 332 -13.65 10.15 -18.81
C GLY A 332 -14.84 9.26 -18.41
N GLY A 333 -14.64 8.35 -17.46
CA GLY A 333 -15.72 7.52 -16.91
C GLY A 333 -16.80 8.32 -16.18
N THR A 334 -16.40 9.37 -15.46
CA THR A 334 -17.30 10.29 -14.74
C THR A 334 -18.16 11.08 -15.73
N GLY A 335 -17.59 11.55 -16.84
CA GLY A 335 -18.35 12.20 -17.92
C GLY A 335 -19.42 11.28 -18.54
N LEU A 336 -19.05 10.04 -18.86
CA LEU A 336 -20.03 9.05 -19.35
C LEU A 336 -21.14 8.76 -18.32
N LEU A 337 -20.81 8.76 -17.03
CA LEU A 337 -21.79 8.55 -15.97
C LEU A 337 -22.77 9.73 -15.85
N ALA A 338 -22.31 10.97 -16.04
CA ALA A 338 -23.17 12.15 -16.10
C ALA A 338 -24.15 12.06 -17.28
N ASP A 339 -23.64 11.73 -18.47
CA ASP A 339 -24.47 11.59 -19.68
C ASP A 339 -25.52 10.48 -19.51
N ASN A 340 -25.12 9.33 -18.96
CA ASN A 340 -26.03 8.23 -18.68
C ASN A 340 -27.07 8.59 -17.62
N SER A 341 -26.71 9.36 -16.60
CA SER A 341 -27.67 9.83 -15.60
C SER A 341 -28.71 10.75 -16.24
N ASN A 342 -28.27 11.73 -17.05
CA ASN A 342 -29.19 12.61 -17.79
C ASN A 342 -30.12 11.83 -18.73
N LEU A 343 -29.59 10.88 -19.50
CA LEU A 343 -30.38 10.04 -20.38
C LEU A 343 -31.38 9.18 -19.59
N LEU A 344 -30.97 8.61 -18.46
CA LEU A 344 -31.85 7.82 -17.59
C LEU A 344 -32.97 8.67 -17.00
N SER A 345 -32.67 9.91 -16.58
CA SER A 345 -33.68 10.86 -16.11
C SER A 345 -34.70 11.13 -17.22
N LYS A 346 -34.23 11.40 -18.44
CA LYS A 346 -35.11 11.67 -19.56
C LYS A 346 -35.99 10.46 -19.91
N ASN A 347 -35.42 9.26 -19.94
CA ASN A 347 -36.16 8.03 -20.20
C ASN A 347 -37.21 7.76 -19.11
N ALA A 348 -36.91 8.10 -17.86
CA ALA A 348 -37.85 7.91 -16.77
C ALA A 348 -39.00 8.94 -16.83
N GLU A 349 -38.75 10.19 -17.19
CA GLU A 349 -39.78 11.20 -17.48
C GLU A 349 -40.69 10.76 -18.64
N ASP A 350 -40.11 10.31 -19.75
CA ASP A 350 -40.86 9.82 -20.91
C ASP A 350 -41.67 8.56 -20.54
N GLY A 351 -41.13 7.71 -19.66
CA GLY A 351 -41.82 6.57 -19.08
C GLY A 351 -43.01 6.97 -18.22
N GLU A 352 -42.90 8.01 -17.38
CA GLU A 352 -44.00 8.52 -16.55
C GLU A 352 -45.16 9.02 -17.41
N GLU A 353 -44.88 9.74 -18.50
CA GLU A 353 -45.91 10.18 -19.45
C GLU A 353 -46.56 8.98 -20.14
N GLY A 354 -45.79 7.96 -20.53
CA GLY A 354 -46.32 6.71 -21.08
C GLY A 354 -47.24 5.97 -20.09
N VAL A 355 -46.86 5.90 -18.82
CA VAL A 355 -47.69 5.32 -17.76
C VAL A 355 -49.00 6.07 -17.60
N LYS A 356 -48.96 7.42 -17.61
CA LYS A 356 -50.17 8.25 -17.52
C LYS A 356 -51.14 8.00 -18.69
N GLN A 357 -50.62 7.82 -19.90
CA GLN A 357 -51.44 7.46 -21.06
C GLN A 357 -52.08 6.08 -20.92
N ILE A 358 -51.34 5.09 -20.41
CA ILE A 358 -51.87 3.75 -20.15
C ILE A 358 -52.97 3.80 -19.09
N LEU A 359 -52.77 4.53 -17.99
CA LEU A 359 -53.79 4.69 -16.95
C LEU A 359 -55.08 5.31 -17.51
N SER A 360 -54.96 6.35 -18.34
CA SER A 360 -56.13 6.94 -19.01
C SER A 360 -56.83 5.93 -19.93
N ALA A 361 -56.07 5.12 -20.68
CA ALA A 361 -56.64 4.09 -21.53
C ALA A 361 -57.34 2.99 -20.72
N MET A 362 -56.82 2.63 -19.54
CA MET A 362 -57.46 1.66 -18.64
C MET A 362 -58.75 2.20 -18.01
N GLU A 363 -58.80 3.49 -17.70
CA GLU A 363 -60.05 4.16 -17.26
C GLU A 363 -61.12 4.07 -18.36
N ASP A 364 -60.77 4.39 -19.61
CA ASP A 364 -61.68 4.27 -20.76
C ASP A 364 -62.12 2.82 -20.99
N LEU A 365 -61.21 1.86 -20.80
CA LEU A 365 -61.49 0.42 -20.91
C LEU A 365 -62.45 -0.05 -19.81
N SER A 366 -62.29 0.43 -18.58
CA SER A 366 -63.19 0.15 -17.46
C SER A 366 -64.61 0.64 -17.75
N VAL A 367 -64.75 1.86 -18.28
CA VAL A 367 -66.05 2.41 -18.71
C VAL A 367 -66.65 1.56 -19.83
N THR A 368 -65.83 1.13 -20.79
CA THR A 368 -66.28 0.30 -21.92
C THR A 368 -66.77 -1.08 -21.46
N VAL A 369 -66.05 -1.73 -20.55
CA VAL A 369 -66.42 -3.03 -19.96
C VAL A 369 -67.73 -2.91 -19.16
N SER A 370 -67.88 -1.84 -18.37
CA SER A 370 -69.12 -1.56 -17.64
C SER A 370 -70.32 -1.39 -18.59
N ASN A 371 -70.15 -0.61 -19.65
CA ASN A 371 -71.18 -0.44 -20.68
C ASN A 371 -71.51 -1.78 -21.38
N LEU A 372 -70.52 -2.65 -21.59
CA LEU A 372 -70.70 -3.96 -22.20
C LEU A 372 -71.54 -4.89 -21.32
N ALA A 373 -71.31 -4.88 -20.00
CA ALA A 373 -72.09 -5.64 -19.04
C ALA A 373 -73.57 -5.17 -19.02
N VAL A 374 -73.80 -3.86 -18.98
CA VAL A 374 -75.16 -3.28 -19.06
C VAL A 374 -75.85 -3.65 -20.37
N SER A 375 -75.14 -3.56 -21.50
CA SER A 375 -75.69 -3.90 -22.81
C SER A 375 -76.05 -5.38 -22.90
N SER A 376 -75.21 -6.26 -22.35
CA SER A 376 -75.47 -7.70 -22.26
C SER A 376 -76.74 -7.99 -21.46
N GLN A 377 -76.93 -7.33 -20.30
CA GLN A 377 -78.16 -7.44 -19.50
C GLN A 377 -79.41 -7.06 -20.31
N ASN A 378 -79.34 -5.96 -21.07
CA ASN A 378 -80.44 -5.50 -21.91
C ASN A 378 -80.78 -6.50 -23.03
N ILE A 379 -79.76 -7.07 -23.69
CA ILE A 379 -79.98 -8.08 -24.76
C ILE A 379 -80.57 -9.37 -24.18
N ALA A 380 -80.17 -9.79 -22.98
CA ALA A 380 -80.74 -10.96 -22.30
C ALA A 380 -82.25 -10.76 -22.05
N GLN A 381 -82.63 -9.58 -21.57
CA GLN A 381 -84.03 -9.23 -21.35
C GLN A 381 -84.83 -9.20 -22.67
N MET A 382 -84.27 -8.60 -23.72
CA MET A 382 -84.90 -8.56 -25.05
C MET A 382 -85.08 -9.96 -25.65
N SER A 383 -84.09 -10.84 -25.45
CA SER A 383 -84.13 -12.22 -25.92
C SER A 383 -85.21 -13.03 -25.20
N THR A 384 -85.35 -12.86 -23.89
CA THR A 384 -86.44 -13.48 -23.11
C THR A 384 -87.81 -13.04 -23.62
N SER A 385 -88.01 -11.74 -23.84
CA SER A 385 -89.27 -11.21 -24.38
C SER A 385 -89.54 -11.70 -25.82
N ALA A 386 -88.50 -11.81 -26.65
CA ALA A 386 -88.63 -12.33 -28.00
C ALA A 386 -88.99 -13.83 -28.01
N GLU A 387 -88.44 -14.62 -27.09
CA GLU A 387 -88.79 -16.03 -26.91
C GLU A 387 -90.27 -16.21 -26.53
N GLU A 388 -90.75 -15.43 -25.55
CA GLU A 388 -92.17 -15.42 -25.14
C GLU A 388 -93.09 -15.07 -26.32
N MET A 389 -92.73 -14.04 -27.11
CA MET A 389 -93.49 -13.68 -28.32
C MET A 389 -93.47 -14.78 -29.39
N GLY A 390 -92.33 -15.46 -29.57
CA GLY A 390 -92.22 -16.60 -30.48
C GLY A 390 -93.12 -17.77 -30.08
N ILE A 391 -93.13 -18.12 -28.79
CA ILE A 391 -94.00 -19.17 -28.23
C ILE A 391 -95.47 -18.80 -28.37
N ALA A 392 -95.84 -17.54 -28.07
CA ALA A 392 -97.20 -17.05 -28.27
C ALA A 392 -97.62 -17.11 -29.75
N GLY A 393 -96.71 -16.79 -30.67
CA GLY A 393 -96.90 -16.93 -32.12
C GLY A 393 -97.21 -18.37 -32.54
N ILE A 394 -96.45 -19.36 -32.03
CA ILE A 394 -96.70 -20.79 -32.28
C ILE A 394 -98.12 -21.17 -31.85
N HIS A 395 -98.54 -20.75 -30.65
CA HIS A 395 -99.86 -21.07 -30.12
C HIS A 395 -101.00 -20.47 -30.96
N LEU A 396 -100.83 -19.23 -31.45
CA LEU A 396 -101.80 -18.59 -32.35
C LEU A 396 -101.92 -19.33 -33.69
N VAL A 397 -100.80 -19.75 -34.27
CA VAL A 397 -100.80 -20.50 -35.54
C VAL A 397 -101.43 -21.88 -35.35
N GLN A 398 -101.16 -22.59 -34.25
CA GLN A 398 -101.81 -23.87 -33.91
C GLN A 398 -103.33 -23.73 -33.75
N ASN A 399 -103.81 -22.63 -33.15
CA ASN A 399 -105.25 -22.37 -33.07
C ASN A 399 -105.85 -22.09 -34.45
N THR A 400 -105.12 -21.40 -35.31
CA THR A 400 -105.55 -21.13 -36.69
C THR A 400 -105.60 -22.42 -37.52
N GLU A 401 -104.64 -23.33 -37.34
CA GLU A 401 -104.63 -24.66 -37.96
C GLU A 401 -105.86 -25.48 -37.56
N LYS A 402 -106.23 -25.48 -36.26
CA LYS A 402 -107.47 -26.13 -35.78
C LYS A 402 -108.72 -25.53 -36.44
N ALA A 403 -108.81 -24.21 -36.54
CA ALA A 403 -109.93 -23.54 -37.19
C ALA A 403 -110.02 -23.88 -38.69
N MET A 404 -108.88 -23.97 -39.39
CA MET A 404 -108.85 -24.39 -40.79
C MET A 404 -109.27 -25.84 -40.97
N ALA A 405 -108.89 -26.74 -40.05
CA ALA A 405 -109.36 -28.12 -40.07
C ALA A 405 -110.88 -28.23 -39.90
N GLU A 406 -111.49 -27.40 -39.04
CA GLU A 406 -112.95 -27.30 -38.93
C GLU A 406 -113.60 -26.78 -40.22
N ILE A 407 -112.99 -25.78 -40.87
CA ILE A 407 -113.46 -25.27 -42.18
C ILE A 407 -113.37 -26.36 -43.24
N THR A 408 -112.27 -27.13 -43.31
CA THR A 408 -112.15 -28.26 -44.25
C THR A 408 -113.29 -29.25 -44.08
N LYS A 409 -113.57 -29.65 -42.84
CA LYS A 409 -114.68 -30.57 -42.53
C LYS A 409 -116.04 -30.00 -42.91
N SER A 410 -116.25 -28.69 -42.69
CA SER A 410 -117.48 -28.00 -43.10
C SER A 410 -117.62 -27.97 -44.63
N SER A 411 -116.54 -27.71 -45.38
CA SER A 411 -116.54 -27.70 -46.84
C SER A 411 -116.83 -29.09 -47.42
N GLU A 412 -116.23 -30.15 -46.86
CA GLU A 412 -116.53 -31.54 -47.23
C GLU A 412 -118.01 -31.88 -47.01
N HIS A 413 -118.61 -31.39 -45.92
CA HIS A 413 -120.03 -31.59 -45.67
C HIS A 413 -120.91 -30.86 -46.69
N VAL A 414 -120.58 -29.62 -47.05
CA VAL A 414 -121.29 -28.87 -48.08
C VAL A 414 -121.16 -29.53 -49.44
N ASP A 415 -119.98 -30.04 -49.81
CA ASP A 415 -119.76 -30.79 -51.06
C ASP A 415 -120.70 -32.01 -51.16
N SER A 416 -120.83 -32.77 -50.08
CA SER A 416 -121.79 -33.89 -49.99
C SER A 416 -123.23 -33.45 -50.20
N ILE A 417 -123.66 -32.34 -49.60
CA ILE A 417 -125.03 -31.81 -49.76
C ILE A 417 -125.28 -31.40 -51.22
N VAL A 418 -124.31 -30.73 -51.85
CA VAL A 418 -124.42 -30.30 -53.26
C VAL A 418 -124.49 -31.51 -54.19
N LEU A 419 -123.74 -32.58 -53.91
CA LEU A 419 -123.80 -33.83 -54.65
C LEU A 419 -125.18 -34.51 -54.51
N ASP A 420 -125.74 -34.52 -53.30
CA ASP A 420 -127.08 -35.06 -53.05
C ASP A 420 -128.17 -34.25 -53.77
N ILE A 421 -128.09 -32.91 -53.75
CA ILE A 421 -129.01 -32.03 -54.49
C ILE A 421 -128.92 -32.33 -55.99
N LYS A 422 -127.72 -32.43 -56.56
CA LYS A 422 -127.52 -32.80 -57.97
C LYS A 422 -128.22 -34.12 -58.30
N ASN A 423 -127.99 -35.16 -57.49
CA ASN A 423 -128.62 -36.46 -57.67
C ASN A 423 -130.15 -36.40 -57.59
N GLN A 424 -130.70 -35.63 -56.65
CA GLN A 424 -132.15 -35.43 -56.51
C GLN A 424 -132.74 -34.68 -57.71
N MET A 425 -132.06 -33.63 -58.20
CA MET A 425 -132.50 -32.89 -59.39
C MET A 425 -132.51 -33.78 -60.63
N ASP A 426 -131.53 -34.67 -60.80
CA ASP A 426 -131.51 -35.65 -61.90
C ASP A 426 -132.69 -36.63 -61.82
N GLN A 427 -133.09 -37.05 -60.62
CA GLN A 427 -134.27 -37.90 -60.42
C GLN A 427 -135.57 -37.15 -60.72
N ILE A 428 -135.71 -35.91 -60.22
CA ILE A 428 -136.90 -35.08 -60.50
C ILE A 428 -136.99 -34.80 -62.00
N GLY A 429 -135.88 -34.52 -62.69
CA GLY A 429 -135.86 -34.33 -64.14
C GLY A 429 -136.41 -35.54 -64.90
N LYS A 430 -136.10 -36.77 -64.48
CA LYS A 430 -136.70 -38.00 -65.06
C LYS A 430 -138.21 -38.07 -64.86
N ILE A 431 -138.69 -37.71 -63.67
CA ILE A 431 -140.12 -37.70 -63.34
C ILE A 431 -140.85 -36.65 -64.18
N VAL A 432 -140.29 -35.45 -64.31
CA VAL A 432 -140.87 -34.36 -65.10
C VAL A 432 -140.97 -34.74 -66.59
N ASN A 433 -139.95 -35.41 -67.14
CA ASN A 433 -140.01 -35.95 -68.49
C ASN A 433 -141.13 -36.98 -68.65
N LEU A 434 -141.29 -37.91 -67.69
CA LEU A 434 -142.38 -38.87 -67.68
C LEU A 434 -143.76 -38.18 -67.63
N ILE A 435 -143.92 -37.13 -66.83
CA ILE A 435 -145.17 -36.34 -66.77
C ILE A 435 -145.44 -35.67 -68.13
N SER A 436 -144.42 -35.11 -68.77
CA SER A 436 -144.55 -34.52 -70.11
C SER A 436 -144.97 -35.56 -71.16
N ASP A 437 -144.40 -36.77 -71.09
CA ASP A 437 -144.77 -37.89 -71.96
C ASP A 437 -146.22 -38.34 -71.73
N ILE A 438 -146.65 -38.48 -70.46
CA ILE A 438 -148.04 -38.80 -70.10
C ILE A 438 -148.99 -37.71 -70.57
N ALA A 439 -148.64 -36.43 -70.41
CA ALA A 439 -149.44 -35.30 -70.86
C ALA A 439 -149.58 -35.30 -72.39
N ASN A 440 -148.52 -35.59 -73.14
CA ASN A 440 -148.56 -35.74 -74.59
C ASN A 440 -149.45 -36.92 -75.02
N GLN A 441 -149.31 -38.08 -74.37
CA GLN A 441 -150.17 -39.25 -74.62
C GLN A 441 -151.64 -38.94 -74.31
N THR A 442 -151.92 -38.27 -73.19
CA THR A 442 -153.27 -37.89 -72.77
C THR A 442 -153.89 -36.89 -73.74
N ASN A 443 -153.10 -35.91 -74.22
CA ASN A 443 -153.55 -34.96 -75.25
C ASN A 443 -153.89 -35.66 -76.58
N LEU A 444 -153.11 -36.68 -76.98
CA LEU A 444 -153.41 -37.48 -78.18
C LEU A 444 -154.66 -38.36 -77.99
N LEU A 445 -154.82 -38.99 -76.83
CA LEU A 445 -156.01 -39.78 -76.49
C LEU A 445 -157.27 -38.91 -76.46
N ALA A 446 -157.18 -37.72 -75.84
CA ALA A 446 -158.27 -36.75 -75.77
C ALA A 446 -158.62 -36.18 -77.15
N LEU A 447 -157.61 -35.93 -78.00
CA LEU A 447 -157.83 -35.54 -79.40
C LEU A 447 -158.57 -36.63 -80.18
N ASN A 448 -158.14 -37.89 -80.06
CA ASN A 448 -158.81 -39.01 -80.71
C ASN A 448 -160.26 -39.19 -80.20
N ALA A 449 -160.48 -39.04 -78.89
CA ALA A 449 -161.82 -39.08 -78.31
C ALA A 449 -162.71 -37.92 -78.77
N ALA A 450 -162.17 -36.71 -78.91
CA ALA A 450 -162.88 -35.54 -79.44
C ALA A 450 -163.26 -35.73 -80.92
N ILE A 451 -162.38 -36.32 -81.72
CA ILE A 451 -162.66 -36.68 -83.12
C ILE A 451 -163.79 -37.69 -83.21
N GLU A 452 -163.75 -38.77 -82.42
CA GLU A 452 -164.78 -39.82 -82.45
C GLU A 452 -166.13 -39.32 -81.88
N ALA A 453 -166.09 -38.44 -80.88
CA ALA A 453 -167.28 -37.76 -80.36
C ALA A 453 -167.92 -36.81 -81.39
N ALA A 454 -167.12 -36.09 -82.19
CA ALA A 454 -167.61 -35.29 -83.31
C ALA A 454 -168.21 -36.16 -84.42
N ARG A 455 -167.67 -37.37 -84.62
CA ARG A 455 -168.13 -38.37 -85.60
C ARG A 455 -169.50 -38.97 -85.23
N ALA A 456 -169.82 -39.06 -83.94
CA ALA A 456 -171.10 -39.54 -83.42
C ALA A 456 -172.26 -38.51 -83.45
N GLY A 457 -172.02 -37.28 -83.94
CA GLY A 457 -173.06 -36.26 -84.12
C GLY A 457 -173.73 -35.80 -82.81
N GLU A 458 -175.06 -35.66 -82.80
CA GLU A 458 -175.84 -35.18 -81.63
C GLU A 458 -175.65 -36.06 -80.37
N ALA A 459 -175.43 -37.38 -80.52
CA ALA A 459 -175.23 -38.30 -79.40
C ALA A 459 -173.85 -38.16 -78.72
N GLY A 460 -172.85 -37.62 -79.43
CA GLY A 460 -171.47 -37.47 -78.94
C GLY A 460 -171.17 -36.13 -78.26
N ARG A 461 -172.13 -35.18 -78.24
CA ARG A 461 -171.90 -33.80 -77.78
C ARG A 461 -171.36 -33.70 -76.36
N GLY A 462 -171.90 -34.48 -75.42
CA GLY A 462 -171.41 -34.51 -74.03
C GLY A 462 -169.99 -35.07 -73.90
N PHE A 463 -169.66 -36.11 -74.67
CA PHE A 463 -168.32 -36.69 -74.72
C PHE A 463 -167.30 -35.75 -75.37
N ALA A 464 -167.70 -34.99 -76.39
CA ALA A 464 -166.84 -34.00 -77.05
C ALA A 464 -166.40 -32.88 -76.09
N VAL A 465 -167.31 -32.43 -75.21
CA VAL A 465 -167.00 -31.43 -74.16
C VAL A 465 -165.97 -31.99 -73.17
N VAL A 466 -166.19 -33.21 -72.66
CA VAL A 466 -165.23 -33.86 -71.74
C VAL A 466 -163.88 -34.10 -72.41
N ALA A 467 -163.85 -34.57 -73.66
CA ALA A 467 -162.61 -34.77 -74.40
C ALA A 467 -161.86 -33.45 -74.66
N SER A 468 -162.56 -32.34 -74.93
CA SER A 468 -161.95 -31.02 -75.04
C SER A 468 -161.37 -30.53 -73.71
N GLU A 469 -162.06 -30.79 -72.59
CA GLU A 469 -161.58 -30.44 -71.24
C GLU A 469 -160.33 -31.25 -70.87
N VAL A 470 -160.33 -32.57 -71.12
CA VAL A 470 -159.16 -33.45 -70.90
C VAL A 470 -157.98 -33.03 -71.79
N LYS A 471 -158.24 -32.62 -73.03
CA LYS A 471 -157.21 -32.09 -73.94
C LYS A 471 -156.59 -30.81 -73.37
N SER A 472 -157.42 -29.88 -72.90
CA SER A 472 -156.96 -28.63 -72.27
C SER A 472 -156.11 -28.91 -71.03
N LEU A 473 -156.57 -29.78 -70.12
CA LEU A 473 -155.84 -30.21 -68.92
C LEU A 473 -154.50 -30.90 -69.26
N ALA A 474 -154.46 -31.69 -70.33
CA ALA A 474 -153.25 -32.33 -70.81
C ALA A 474 -152.25 -31.32 -71.39
N GLN A 475 -152.72 -30.31 -72.13
CA GLN A 475 -151.87 -29.21 -72.61
C GLN A 475 -151.33 -28.36 -71.45
N GLU A 476 -152.16 -28.06 -70.45
CA GLU A 476 -151.76 -27.32 -69.25
C GLU A 476 -150.77 -28.12 -68.38
N SER A 477 -150.97 -29.44 -68.26
CA SER A 477 -150.03 -30.35 -67.58
C SER A 477 -148.68 -30.40 -68.30
N ARG A 478 -148.68 -30.44 -69.63
CA ARG A 478 -147.45 -30.38 -70.43
C ARG A 478 -146.72 -29.05 -70.24
N GLN A 479 -147.45 -27.93 -70.32
CA GLN A 479 -146.86 -26.60 -70.11
C GLN A 479 -146.27 -26.47 -68.70
N SER A 480 -146.96 -27.02 -67.69
CA SER A 480 -146.46 -27.06 -66.31
C SER A 480 -145.21 -27.93 -66.19
N ALA A 481 -145.17 -29.10 -66.84
CA ALA A 481 -143.99 -29.96 -66.88
C ALA A 481 -142.79 -29.27 -67.58
N GLU A 482 -143.01 -28.53 -68.66
CA GLU A 482 -141.97 -27.71 -69.31
C GLU A 482 -141.42 -26.64 -68.37
N ASN A 483 -142.31 -25.89 -67.68
CA ASN A 483 -141.89 -24.87 -66.71
C ASN A 483 -141.08 -25.47 -65.54
N ILE A 484 -141.48 -26.66 -65.04
CA ILE A 484 -140.73 -27.38 -64.00
C ILE A 484 -139.38 -27.86 -64.56
N SER A 485 -139.33 -28.36 -65.80
CA SER A 485 -138.10 -28.81 -66.44
C SER A 485 -137.06 -27.69 -66.54
N ASP A 486 -137.49 -26.49 -66.92
CA ASP A 486 -136.62 -25.31 -66.96
C ASP A 486 -136.15 -24.89 -65.56
N MET A 487 -137.02 -25.01 -64.54
CA MET A 487 -136.64 -24.77 -63.14
C MET A 487 -135.60 -25.79 -62.64
N ILE A 488 -135.75 -27.07 -62.99
CA ILE A 488 -134.78 -28.13 -62.66
C ILE A 488 -133.45 -27.88 -63.36
N ARG A 489 -133.44 -27.50 -64.65
CA ARG A 489 -132.21 -27.12 -65.36
C ARG A 489 -131.50 -25.94 -64.69
N ASN A 490 -132.24 -24.92 -64.25
CA ASN A 490 -131.68 -23.79 -63.51
C ASN A 490 -131.07 -24.21 -62.16
N LEU A 491 -131.75 -25.10 -61.43
CA LEU A 491 -131.24 -25.65 -60.17
C LEU A 491 -130.01 -26.54 -60.37
N GLN A 492 -129.96 -27.34 -61.44
CA GLN A 492 -128.78 -28.13 -61.82
C GLN A 492 -127.57 -27.23 -62.13
N ASP A 493 -127.75 -26.16 -62.92
CA ASP A 493 -126.69 -25.18 -63.21
C ASP A 493 -126.20 -24.50 -61.93
N LYS A 494 -127.11 -24.06 -61.05
CA LYS A 494 -126.75 -23.48 -59.75
C LYS A 494 -126.02 -24.48 -58.84
N SER A 495 -126.45 -25.74 -58.82
CA SER A 495 -125.79 -26.82 -58.06
C SER A 495 -124.39 -27.08 -58.59
N HIS A 496 -124.19 -27.04 -59.91
CA HIS A 496 -122.88 -27.20 -60.52
C HIS A 496 -121.93 -26.06 -60.14
N LYS A 497 -122.39 -24.80 -60.25
CA LYS A 497 -121.63 -23.62 -59.81
C LYS A 497 -121.30 -23.66 -58.32
N ALA A 498 -122.23 -24.14 -57.49
CA ALA A 498 -121.98 -24.34 -56.06
C ALA A 498 -120.88 -25.38 -55.81
N ALA A 499 -120.88 -26.50 -56.53
CA ALA A 499 -119.84 -27.51 -56.42
C ALA A 499 -118.45 -26.97 -56.84
N GLU A 500 -118.38 -26.20 -57.93
CA GLU A 500 -117.13 -25.55 -58.34
C GLU A 500 -116.61 -24.57 -57.27
N ALA A 501 -117.49 -23.76 -56.68
CA ALA A 501 -117.13 -22.82 -55.62
C ALA A 501 -116.63 -23.54 -54.35
N VAL A 502 -117.26 -24.66 -53.97
CA VAL A 502 -116.83 -25.49 -52.82
C VAL A 502 -115.48 -26.13 -53.09
N SER A 503 -115.28 -26.72 -54.26
CA SER A 503 -113.99 -27.31 -54.66
C SER A 503 -112.85 -26.29 -54.63
N TYR A 504 -113.10 -25.10 -55.19
CA TYR A 504 -112.16 -23.98 -55.14
C TYR A 504 -111.87 -23.52 -53.70
N SER A 505 -112.89 -23.46 -52.84
CA SER A 505 -112.71 -23.14 -51.42
C SER A 505 -111.87 -24.18 -50.70
N THR A 506 -112.09 -25.47 -50.95
CA THR A 506 -111.32 -26.57 -50.36
C THR A 506 -109.85 -26.50 -50.78
N GLU A 507 -109.55 -26.23 -52.06
CA GLU A 507 -108.18 -26.04 -52.54
C GLU A 507 -107.47 -24.89 -51.80
N ASN A 508 -108.15 -23.76 -51.61
CA ASN A 508 -107.59 -22.61 -50.90
C ASN A 508 -107.34 -22.90 -49.42
N VAL A 509 -108.22 -23.66 -48.75
CA VAL A 509 -108.01 -24.09 -47.35
C VAL A 509 -106.81 -25.02 -47.23
N VAL A 510 -106.63 -25.97 -48.16
CA VAL A 510 -105.46 -26.85 -48.18
C VAL A 510 -104.16 -26.05 -48.35
N LYS A 511 -104.13 -25.09 -49.29
CA LYS A 511 -103.00 -24.17 -49.44
C LYS A 511 -102.75 -23.36 -48.16
N GLY A 512 -103.81 -22.85 -47.53
CA GLY A 512 -103.72 -22.14 -46.25
C GLY A 512 -103.09 -22.99 -45.13
N ASN A 513 -103.48 -24.26 -45.01
CA ASN A 513 -102.89 -25.19 -44.06
C ASN A 513 -101.41 -25.47 -44.33
N GLN A 514 -101.00 -25.58 -45.60
CA GLN A 514 -99.57 -25.70 -45.96
C GLN A 514 -98.77 -24.48 -45.50
N THR A 515 -99.29 -23.26 -45.76
CA THR A 515 -98.65 -22.01 -45.32
C THR A 515 -98.58 -21.91 -43.79
N LEU A 516 -99.62 -22.35 -43.06
CA LEU A 516 -99.58 -22.40 -41.58
C LEU A 516 -98.48 -23.35 -41.08
N SER A 517 -98.36 -24.54 -41.68
CA SER A 517 -97.31 -25.51 -41.33
C SER A 517 -95.90 -24.94 -41.52
N GLU A 518 -95.67 -24.23 -42.63
CA GLU A 518 -94.41 -23.51 -42.88
C GLU A 518 -94.17 -22.40 -41.86
N THR A 519 -95.23 -21.66 -41.49
CA THR A 519 -95.16 -20.59 -40.48
C THR A 519 -94.75 -21.14 -39.11
N ILE A 520 -95.26 -22.31 -38.69
CA ILE A 520 -94.83 -22.98 -37.46
C ILE A 520 -93.33 -23.30 -37.49
N LYS A 521 -92.82 -23.81 -38.61
CA LYS A 521 -91.37 -24.12 -38.75
C LYS A 521 -90.52 -22.86 -38.59
N VAL A 522 -90.94 -21.74 -39.17
CA VAL A 522 -90.25 -20.45 -39.03
C VAL A 522 -90.23 -19.98 -37.57
N PHE A 523 -91.37 -20.05 -36.87
CA PHE A 523 -91.42 -19.66 -35.45
C PHE A 523 -90.53 -20.55 -34.56
N ASN A 524 -90.54 -21.86 -34.78
CA ASN A 524 -89.66 -22.78 -34.03
C ASN A 524 -88.18 -22.44 -34.24
N SER A 525 -87.77 -22.19 -35.50
CA SER A 525 -86.41 -21.77 -35.84
C SER A 525 -86.03 -20.43 -35.19
N ASN A 526 -86.96 -19.48 -35.13
CA ASN A 526 -86.75 -18.20 -34.47
C ASN A 526 -86.55 -18.37 -32.95
N VAL A 527 -87.38 -19.17 -32.28
CA VAL A 527 -87.24 -19.47 -30.85
C VAL A 527 -85.89 -20.13 -30.56
N GLU A 528 -85.46 -21.10 -31.37
CA GLU A 528 -84.14 -21.73 -31.23
C GLU A 528 -82.99 -20.73 -31.44
N SER A 529 -83.11 -19.84 -32.43
CA SER A 529 -82.13 -18.78 -32.67
C SER A 529 -82.04 -17.79 -31.50
N ILE A 530 -83.17 -17.40 -30.92
CA ILE A 530 -83.24 -16.51 -29.75
C ILE A 530 -82.60 -17.18 -28.53
N LYS A 531 -82.83 -18.49 -28.33
CA LYS A 531 -82.18 -19.26 -27.26
C LYS A 531 -80.66 -19.27 -27.41
N ASN A 532 -80.16 -19.44 -28.64
CA ASN A 532 -78.72 -19.34 -28.93
C ASN A 532 -78.16 -17.94 -28.63
N ILE A 533 -78.91 -16.88 -28.95
CA ILE A 533 -78.53 -15.50 -28.59
C ILE A 533 -78.44 -15.34 -27.06
N SER A 534 -79.43 -15.82 -26.31
CA SER A 534 -79.44 -15.74 -24.84
C SER A 534 -78.22 -16.45 -24.21
N GLN A 535 -77.83 -17.61 -24.74
CA GLN A 535 -76.62 -18.29 -24.30
C GLN A 535 -75.36 -17.45 -24.58
N LYS A 536 -75.24 -16.87 -25.77
CA LYS A 536 -74.09 -16.04 -26.15
C LYS A 536 -73.98 -14.77 -25.30
N VAL A 537 -75.10 -14.20 -24.89
CA VAL A 537 -75.14 -13.05 -23.97
C VAL A 537 -74.67 -13.44 -22.57
N THR A 538 -74.98 -14.65 -22.11
CA THR A 538 -74.47 -15.19 -20.84
C THR A 538 -72.94 -15.35 -20.88
N ASP A 539 -72.42 -15.92 -21.98
CA ASP A 539 -70.96 -16.03 -22.19
C ASP A 539 -70.31 -14.63 -22.17
N MET A 540 -70.95 -13.63 -22.77
CA MET A 540 -70.47 -12.26 -22.85
C MET A 540 -70.45 -11.52 -21.51
N ALA A 541 -71.41 -11.81 -20.63
CA ALA A 541 -71.40 -11.31 -19.25
C ALA A 541 -70.20 -11.86 -18.47
N SER A 542 -69.91 -13.16 -18.59
CA SER A 542 -68.74 -13.78 -17.95
C SER A 542 -67.41 -13.18 -18.45
N ILE A 543 -67.29 -12.93 -19.76
CA ILE A 543 -66.09 -12.29 -20.35
C ILE A 543 -65.95 -10.86 -19.84
N SER A 544 -67.06 -10.14 -19.65
CA SER A 544 -67.04 -8.77 -19.13
C SER A 544 -66.52 -8.73 -17.68
N GLU A 545 -66.89 -9.70 -16.84
CA GLU A 545 -66.35 -9.83 -15.48
C GLU A 545 -64.85 -10.14 -15.48
N GLU A 546 -64.39 -11.04 -16.35
CA GLU A 546 -62.96 -11.36 -16.50
C GLU A 546 -62.15 -10.16 -17.01
N GLN A 547 -62.71 -9.39 -17.96
CA GLN A 547 -62.09 -8.15 -18.44
C GLN A 547 -62.02 -7.10 -17.33
N ALA A 548 -63.05 -6.96 -16.49
CA ALA A 548 -63.03 -6.03 -15.37
C ALA A 548 -61.88 -6.35 -14.40
N ALA A 549 -61.74 -7.63 -14.03
CA ALA A 549 -60.62 -8.08 -13.19
C ALA A 549 -59.25 -7.83 -13.84
N SER A 550 -59.14 -8.06 -15.15
CA SER A 550 -57.91 -7.80 -15.91
C SER A 550 -57.56 -6.31 -15.95
N VAL A 551 -58.56 -5.42 -16.08
CA VAL A 551 -58.35 -3.96 -16.05
C VAL A 551 -57.85 -3.52 -14.67
N GLU A 552 -58.41 -4.05 -13.59
CA GLU A 552 -57.95 -3.76 -12.22
C GLU A 552 -56.49 -4.22 -12.02
N GLU A 553 -56.16 -5.43 -12.46
CA GLU A 553 -54.80 -5.98 -12.34
C GLU A 553 -53.78 -5.18 -13.16
N ILE A 554 -54.09 -4.85 -14.41
CA ILE A 554 -53.22 -4.04 -15.27
C ILE A 554 -53.04 -2.65 -14.65
N THR A 555 -54.11 -2.04 -14.13
CA THR A 555 -54.03 -0.73 -13.47
C THR A 555 -53.12 -0.78 -12.24
N ALA A 556 -53.20 -1.83 -11.42
CA ALA A 556 -52.31 -2.02 -10.27
C ALA A 556 -50.84 -2.17 -10.71
N ASN A 557 -50.57 -2.99 -11.72
CA ASN A 557 -49.22 -3.20 -12.26
C ASN A 557 -48.63 -1.91 -12.85
N VAL A 558 -49.43 -1.14 -13.58
CA VAL A 558 -49.01 0.14 -14.17
C VAL A 558 -48.69 1.18 -13.09
N ASN A 559 -49.43 1.20 -11.97
CA ASN A 559 -49.09 2.04 -10.82
C ASN A 559 -47.75 1.65 -10.17
N GLU A 560 -47.42 0.36 -10.09
CA GLU A 560 -46.11 -0.06 -9.58
C GLU A 560 -44.98 0.33 -10.54
N VAL A 561 -45.21 0.26 -11.86
CA VAL A 561 -44.26 0.79 -12.85
C VAL A 561 -44.05 2.30 -12.67
N ALA A 562 -45.11 3.07 -12.41
CA ALA A 562 -45.00 4.49 -12.10
C ALA A 562 -44.06 4.75 -10.91
N LYS A 563 -44.21 3.95 -9.85
CA LYS A 563 -43.38 4.06 -8.65
C LYS A 563 -41.92 3.70 -8.91
N ILE A 564 -41.65 2.69 -9.74
CA ILE A 564 -40.30 2.32 -10.17
C ILE A 564 -39.66 3.46 -10.96
N LEU A 565 -40.40 4.09 -11.88
CA LEU A 565 -39.90 5.21 -12.68
C LEU A 565 -39.57 6.43 -11.81
N SER A 566 -40.44 6.77 -10.86
CA SER A 566 -40.17 7.84 -9.88
C SER A 566 -38.92 7.54 -9.02
N GLY A 567 -38.74 6.27 -8.60
CA GLY A 567 -37.53 5.82 -7.92
C GLY A 567 -36.28 5.96 -8.80
N THR A 568 -36.41 5.65 -10.09
CA THR A 568 -35.32 5.74 -11.09
C THR A 568 -34.91 7.20 -11.33
N LEU A 569 -35.87 8.13 -11.39
CA LEU A 569 -35.60 9.57 -11.47
C LEU A 569 -34.78 10.03 -10.28
N ARG A 570 -35.20 9.67 -9.06
CA ARG A 570 -34.47 10.03 -7.84
C ARG A 570 -33.05 9.48 -7.86
N GLN A 571 -32.87 8.21 -8.25
CA GLN A 571 -31.56 7.58 -8.31
C GLN A 571 -30.66 8.19 -9.39
N SER A 572 -31.22 8.64 -10.51
CA SER A 572 -30.49 9.40 -11.54
C SER A 572 -30.01 10.75 -11.00
N LEU A 573 -30.86 11.49 -10.28
CA LEU A 573 -30.48 12.76 -9.65
C LEU A 573 -29.37 12.57 -8.62
N ASP A 574 -29.49 11.54 -7.75
CA ASP A 574 -28.46 11.17 -6.77
C ASP A 574 -27.12 10.82 -7.47
N SER A 575 -27.18 10.08 -8.58
CA SER A 575 -26.01 9.73 -9.41
C SER A 575 -25.36 10.96 -10.04
N SER A 576 -26.15 11.91 -10.55
CA SER A 576 -25.66 13.16 -11.12
C SER A 576 -24.91 13.99 -10.07
N ALA A 577 -25.48 14.14 -8.87
CA ALA A 577 -24.83 14.84 -7.75
C ALA A 577 -23.51 14.18 -7.33
N ALA A 578 -23.48 12.85 -7.22
CA ALA A 578 -22.25 12.11 -6.93
C ALA A 578 -21.18 12.29 -8.03
N THR A 579 -21.62 12.38 -9.29
CA THR A 579 -20.74 12.60 -10.44
C THR A 579 -20.12 13.99 -10.43
N GLU A 580 -20.87 15.02 -10.00
CA GLU A 580 -20.34 16.38 -9.77
C GLU A 580 -19.29 16.40 -8.64
N GLU A 581 -19.55 15.69 -7.54
CA GLU A 581 -18.62 15.59 -6.41
C GLU A 581 -17.32 14.87 -6.79
N ILE A 582 -17.42 13.77 -7.55
CA ILE A 582 -16.26 13.06 -8.09
C ILE A 582 -15.46 13.97 -9.03
N SER A 583 -16.13 14.71 -9.90
CA SER A 583 -15.46 15.66 -10.82
C SER A 583 -14.67 16.72 -10.06
N SER A 584 -15.25 17.27 -8.99
CA SER A 584 -14.57 18.20 -8.10
C SER A 584 -13.33 17.58 -7.43
N SER A 585 -13.48 16.36 -6.91
CA SER A 585 -12.40 15.61 -6.27
C SER A 585 -11.25 15.29 -7.23
N LEU A 586 -11.55 14.90 -8.47
CA LEU A 586 -10.55 14.65 -9.51
C LEU A 586 -9.76 15.91 -9.85
N SER A 587 -10.42 17.06 -9.92
CA SER A 587 -9.76 18.36 -10.12
C SER A 587 -8.76 18.66 -9.00
N GLN A 588 -9.15 18.41 -7.74
CA GLN A 588 -8.26 18.57 -6.58
C GLN A 588 -7.07 17.61 -6.62
N ILE A 589 -7.28 16.33 -6.99
CA ILE A 589 -6.20 15.34 -7.12
C ILE A 589 -5.23 15.76 -8.23
N SER A 590 -5.74 16.18 -9.39
CA SER A 590 -4.91 16.68 -10.50
C SER A 590 -4.05 17.86 -10.06
N GLN A 591 -4.63 18.82 -9.32
CA GLN A 591 -3.88 19.96 -8.80
C GLN A 591 -2.81 19.54 -7.78
N ALA A 592 -3.10 18.57 -6.90
CA ALA A 592 -2.12 18.01 -5.98
C ALA A 592 -0.97 17.30 -6.70
N MET A 593 -1.26 16.55 -7.77
CA MET A 593 -0.24 15.88 -8.59
C MET A 593 0.66 16.87 -9.32
N HIS A 594 0.12 17.97 -9.84
CA HIS A 594 0.93 19.05 -10.38
C HIS A 594 1.89 19.64 -9.34
N SER A 595 1.46 19.78 -8.08
CA SER A 595 2.35 20.23 -7.00
C SER A 595 3.45 19.20 -6.72
N VAL A 596 3.12 17.91 -6.63
CA VAL A 596 4.09 16.84 -6.39
C VAL A 596 5.14 16.79 -7.48
N THR A 597 4.75 16.84 -8.75
CA THR A 597 5.70 16.85 -9.87
C THR A 597 6.65 18.04 -9.79
N ARG A 598 6.13 19.23 -9.49
CA ARG A 598 6.94 20.45 -9.32
C ARG A 598 7.94 20.32 -8.16
N ASP A 599 7.50 19.84 -7.00
CA ASP A 599 8.36 19.68 -5.83
C ASP A 599 9.47 18.63 -6.09
N VAL A 600 9.14 17.57 -6.85
CA VAL A 600 10.12 16.57 -7.31
C VAL A 600 11.15 17.16 -8.26
N GLU A 601 10.74 18.00 -9.22
CA GLU A 601 11.66 18.70 -10.12
C GLU A 601 12.62 19.62 -9.36
N GLU A 602 12.12 20.34 -8.35
CA GLU A 602 12.93 21.22 -7.50
C GLU A 602 13.97 20.42 -6.69
N ILE A 603 13.56 19.34 -6.04
CA ILE A 603 14.48 18.44 -5.31
C ILE A 603 15.52 17.84 -6.26
N SER A 604 15.09 17.37 -7.43
CA SER A 604 16.00 16.80 -8.44
C SER A 604 17.04 17.83 -8.89
N SER A 605 16.63 19.08 -9.12
CA SER A 605 17.53 20.19 -9.46
C SER A 605 18.57 20.45 -8.35
N GLU A 606 18.15 20.49 -7.09
CA GLU A 606 19.07 20.64 -5.95
C GLU A 606 20.02 19.45 -5.81
N MET A 607 19.61 18.24 -6.18
CA MET A 607 20.47 17.06 -6.10
C MET A 607 21.57 17.04 -7.17
N ILE A 608 21.37 17.71 -8.32
CA ILE A 608 22.36 17.77 -9.43
C ILE A 608 23.69 18.40 -8.99
N GLN A 609 23.68 19.29 -7.99
CA GLN A 609 24.90 19.91 -7.48
C GLN A 609 25.83 18.91 -6.76
N PHE A 610 25.30 17.75 -6.35
CA PHE A 610 26.07 16.71 -5.67
C PHE A 610 26.37 15.54 -6.60
N LYS A 611 27.61 15.06 -6.55
CA LYS A 611 28.07 13.82 -7.19
C LYS A 611 28.37 12.81 -6.09
N PHE A 612 27.63 11.71 -6.05
CA PHE A 612 27.67 10.74 -4.95
C PHE A 612 27.56 9.30 -5.44
#